data_AF-A0A970U2I1-F1
#
_entry.id   AF-A0A970U2I1-F1
#
_cell.length_a   1.000
_cell.length_b   1.000
_cell.length_c   1.000
_cell.angle_alpha   90.00
_cell.angle_beta   90.00
_cell.angle_gamma   90.00
#
_symmetry.space_group_name_H-M   'P 1'
#
loop_
_entity.id
_entity.type
_entity.pdbx_description
1 polymer ?
#
loop_
_entity_poly.entity_id
_entity_poly.type
_entity_poly.pdbx_seq_one_letter_code
_entity_poly.pdbx_strand_id
1 'polypeptide(L)'
;GFLSIDEIETSLHPQLLKFILLHFLRKKSRSQLLISTHYDPLLDEIGEIIRKDSVWFTEKTESGHTEVYSLIDFKGLNRLSSIQKAYNYRKFGAFPNIDL
;
A
#
# COMPACT_ATOMS: atom_id res chain seq x y z
N GLY A 1 -6.19 18.28 9.11
CA GLY A 1 -6.23 17.33 10.24
C GLY A 1 -5.50 16.06 9.84
N PHE A 2 -5.18 15.20 10.79
CA PHE A 2 -4.54 13.92 10.55
C PHE A 2 -5.47 12.81 11.05
N LEU A 3 -5.64 11.75 10.27
CA LEU A 3 -6.41 10.57 10.65
C LEU A 3 -5.56 9.33 10.34
N SER A 4 -5.42 8.45 11.32
CA SER A 4 -4.84 7.11 11.15
C SER A 4 -5.94 6.06 11.27
N ILE A 5 -5.95 5.09 10.35
CA ILE A 5 -6.89 3.96 10.35
C ILE A 5 -6.09 2.68 10.17
N ASP A 6 -6.26 1.74 11.09
CA ASP A 6 -5.71 0.40 10.96
C ASP A 6 -6.68 -0.48 10.16
N GLU A 7 -6.15 -1.31 9.25
CA GLU A 7 -6.90 -2.21 8.38
C GLU A 7 -8.12 -1.55 7.73
N ILE A 8 -7.88 -0.51 6.91
CA ILE A 8 -8.98 0.30 6.34
C ILE A 8 -10.00 -0.52 5.53
N GLU A 9 -9.58 -1.66 4.97
CA GLU A 9 -10.43 -2.59 4.25
C GLU A 9 -11.38 -3.40 5.12
N THR A 10 -11.18 -3.42 6.45
CA THR A 10 -11.91 -4.32 7.34
C THR A 10 -13.41 -4.09 7.24
N SER A 11 -14.13 -5.15 6.85
CA SER A 11 -15.58 -5.16 6.61
C SER A 11 -16.06 -4.24 5.46
N LEU A 12 -15.17 -3.75 4.60
CA LEU A 12 -15.51 -2.96 3.43
C LEU A 12 -15.43 -3.79 2.14
N HIS A 13 -16.43 -3.62 1.27
CA HIS A 13 -16.32 -4.08 -0.10
C HIS A 13 -15.22 -3.29 -0.84
N PRO A 14 -14.37 -3.91 -1.68
CA PRO A 14 -13.27 -3.23 -2.35
C PRO A 14 -13.63 -1.94 -3.11
N GLN A 15 -14.81 -1.93 -3.75
CA GLN A 15 -15.30 -0.73 -4.45
C GLN A 15 -15.59 0.43 -3.49
N LEU A 16 -16.04 0.16 -2.27
CA LEU A 16 -16.28 1.19 -1.25
C LEU A 16 -14.96 1.76 -0.75
N LEU A 17 -13.96 0.91 -0.51
CA LEU A 17 -12.61 1.34 -0.14
C LEU A 17 -12.02 2.28 -1.20
N LYS A 18 -12.07 1.87 -2.48
CA LYS A 18 -11.62 2.71 -3.60
C LYS A 18 -12.39 4.03 -3.68
N PHE A 19 -13.71 4.01 -3.48
CA PHE A 19 -14.53 5.21 -3.46
C PHE A 19 -14.11 6.19 -2.35
N ILE A 20 -13.88 5.69 -1.13
CA ILE A 20 -13.45 6.51 0.02
C ILE A 20 -12.09 7.16 -0.26
N LEU A 21 -11.10 6.38 -0.69
CA LEU A 21 -9.76 6.88 -0.99
C LEU A 21 -9.80 7.93 -2.11
N LEU A 22 -10.51 7.65 -3.20
CA LEU A 22 -10.65 8.59 -4.31
C LEU A 22 -11.35 9.89 -3.89
N HIS A 23 -12.40 9.80 -3.05
CA HIS A 23 -13.09 10.98 -2.55
C HIS A 23 -12.18 11.82 -1.65
N PHE A 24 -11.42 11.18 -0.76
CA PHE A 24 -10.46 11.85 0.10
C PHE A 24 -9.38 12.58 -0.72
N LEU A 25 -8.76 11.89 -1.68
CA LEU A 25 -7.66 12.43 -2.49
C LEU A 25 -8.10 13.55 -3.44
N ARG A 26 -9.37 13.54 -3.92
CA ARG A 26 -9.91 14.60 -4.77
C ARG A 26 -10.27 15.88 -4.02
N LYS A 27 -10.53 15.79 -2.71
CA LYS A 27 -10.86 16.96 -1.90
C LYS A 27 -9.61 17.79 -1.64
N LYS A 28 -9.57 19.00 -2.22
CA LYS A 28 -8.52 19.98 -1.94
C LYS A 28 -8.54 20.35 -0.46
N SER A 29 -7.62 19.77 0.31
CA SER A 29 -7.46 20.02 1.74
C SER A 29 -6.00 19.84 2.14
N ARG A 30 -5.66 20.27 3.36
CA ARG A 30 -4.38 19.95 4.02
C ARG A 30 -4.52 18.75 4.96
N SER A 31 -5.54 17.92 4.78
CA SER A 31 -5.75 16.75 5.62
C SER A 31 -4.88 15.59 5.17
N GLN A 32 -4.47 14.76 6.11
CA GLN A 32 -3.63 13.59 5.90
C GLN A 32 -4.36 12.36 6.41
N LEU A 33 -4.25 11.27 5.65
CA LEU A 33 -4.78 9.96 5.98
C LEU A 33 -3.61 8.98 5.96
N LEU A 34 -3.35 8.33 7.09
CA LEU A 34 -2.40 7.21 7.20
C LEU A 34 -3.20 5.93 7.39
N ILE A 35 -3.00 4.96 6.49
CA ILE A 35 -3.75 3.70 6.51
C ILE A 35 -2.78 2.53 6.49
N SER A 36 -3.14 1.45 7.18
CA SER A 36 -2.60 0.12 6.94
C SER A 36 -3.63 -0.72 6.18
N THR A 37 -3.15 -1.71 5.43
CA THR A 37 -3.99 -2.63 4.67
C THR A 37 -3.23 -3.90 4.33
N HIS A 38 -3.92 -5.03 4.32
CA HIS A 38 -3.49 -6.30 3.73
C HIS A 38 -4.10 -6.52 2.34
N TYR A 39 -4.94 -5.60 1.85
CA TYR A 39 -5.63 -5.71 0.56
C TYR A 39 -4.70 -5.30 -0.61
N ASP A 40 -3.93 -6.26 -1.13
CA ASP A 40 -2.96 -6.08 -2.20
C ASP A 40 -3.51 -5.51 -3.53
N PRO A 41 -4.81 -5.61 -3.91
CA PRO A 41 -5.31 -4.98 -5.12
C PRO A 41 -5.27 -3.44 -5.08
N LEU A 42 -5.08 -2.81 -3.91
CA LEU A 42 -4.76 -1.38 -3.85
C LEU A 42 -3.42 -1.03 -4.52
N LEU A 43 -2.51 -2.00 -4.70
CA LEU A 43 -1.24 -1.75 -5.40
C LEU A 43 -1.44 -1.47 -6.89
N ASP A 44 -2.53 -1.95 -7.51
CA ASP A 44 -2.87 -1.66 -8.90
C ASP A 44 -3.40 -0.22 -9.09
N GLU A 45 -3.74 0.45 -7.99
CA GLU A 45 -4.18 1.85 -7.97
C GLU A 45 -3.01 2.85 -7.92
N ILE A 46 -1.78 2.35 -7.79
CA ILE A 46 -0.56 3.15 -7.74
C ILE A 46 -0.22 3.71 -9.12
N GLY A 47 -0.06 5.02 -9.20
CA GLY A 47 0.18 5.76 -10.44
C GLY A 47 -1.09 6.37 -11.03
N GLU A 48 -2.25 5.79 -10.74
CA GLU A 48 -3.55 6.29 -11.20
C GLU A 48 -4.22 7.17 -10.14
N ILE A 49 -4.39 6.66 -8.91
CA ILE A 49 -5.01 7.39 -7.80
C ILE A 49 -4.04 7.56 -6.62
N ILE A 50 -3.19 6.57 -6.34
CA ILE A 50 -2.23 6.61 -5.23
C ILE A 50 -0.85 6.97 -5.78
N ARG A 51 -0.17 7.93 -5.15
CA ARG A 51 1.21 8.26 -5.54
C ARG A 51 2.18 7.21 -5.04
N LYS A 52 3.19 6.89 -5.85
CA LYS A 52 4.24 5.91 -5.51
C LYS A 52 4.97 6.22 -4.21
N ASP A 53 5.22 7.50 -3.91
CA ASP A 53 5.92 7.95 -2.70
C ASP A 53 5.05 7.95 -1.44
N SER A 54 3.77 7.61 -1.56
CA SER A 54 2.86 7.43 -0.43
C SER A 54 2.72 5.96 -0.01
N VAL A 55 3.46 5.05 -0.65
CA VAL A 55 3.39 3.61 -0.40
C VAL A 55 4.62 3.14 0.36
N TRP A 56 4.36 2.44 1.46
CA TRP A 56 5.36 1.88 2.35
C TRP A 56 5.01 0.43 2.63
N PHE A 57 6.03 -0.42 2.68
CA PHE A 57 5.90 -1.83 3.01
C PHE A 57 6.44 -2.07 4.42
N THR A 58 5.92 -3.12 5.06
CA THR A 58 6.37 -3.57 6.37
C THR A 58 6.69 -5.06 6.31
N GLU A 59 7.85 -5.47 6.78
CA GLU A 59 8.27 -6.87 6.81
C GLU A 59 8.83 -7.24 8.18
N LYS A 60 8.47 -8.42 8.69
CA LYS A 60 9.02 -8.94 9.94
C LYS A 60 10.28 -9.72 9.63
N THR A 61 11.40 -9.32 10.23
CA THR A 61 12.68 -10.01 10.07
C THR A 61 12.73 -11.29 10.89
N GLU A 62 13.74 -12.13 10.61
CA GLU A 62 13.99 -13.36 11.38
C GLU A 62 14.22 -13.11 12.87
N SER A 63 14.77 -11.95 13.23
CA SER A 63 14.96 -11.54 14.63
C SER A 63 13.69 -10.99 15.31
N GLY A 64 12.58 -10.92 14.57
CA GLY A 64 11.26 -10.59 15.08
C GLY A 64 10.90 -9.10 15.09
N HIS A 65 11.83 -8.21 14.70
CA HIS A 65 11.52 -6.77 14.53
C HIS A 65 10.93 -6.49 13.15
N THR A 66 10.21 -5.36 13.03
CA THR A 66 9.62 -4.91 11.77
C THR A 66 10.54 -3.92 11.07
N GLU A 67 10.85 -4.17 9.81
CA GLU A 67 11.44 -3.21 8.90
C GLU A 67 10.33 -2.49 8.11
N VAL A 68 10.52 -1.19 7.89
CA VAL A 68 9.58 -0.34 7.15
C VAL A 68 10.37 0.40 6.08
N TYR A 69 9.96 0.28 4.82
CA TYR A 69 10.69 0.83 3.67
C TYR A 69 9.74 1.30 2.58
N SER A 70 10.19 2.25 1.76
CA SER A 70 9.33 2.89 0.76
C SER A 70 9.33 2.14 -0.56
N LEU A 71 8.20 2.17 -1.27
CA LEU A 71 8.13 1.67 -2.64
C LEU A 71 9.16 2.39 -3.53
N ILE A 72 9.41 3.68 -3.33
CA ILE A 72 10.31 4.47 -4.18
C ILE A 72 11.80 4.15 -3.99
N ASP A 73 12.14 3.36 -2.97
CA ASP A 73 13.52 2.88 -2.76
C ASP A 73 13.91 1.79 -3.79
N PHE A 74 12.92 1.17 -4.44
CA PHE A 74 13.15 0.17 -5.50
C PHE A 74 13.45 0.81 -6.85
N LYS A 75 14.45 0.27 -7.55
CA LYS A 75 14.84 0.72 -8.90
C LYS A 75 13.93 0.13 -9.97
N GLY A 76 13.71 0.90 -11.04
CA GLY A 76 13.02 0.39 -12.24
C GLY A 76 11.49 0.33 -12.16
N LEU A 77 10.87 0.98 -11.16
CA LEU A 77 9.41 1.00 -10.99
C LEU A 77 8.65 1.44 -12.25
N ASN A 78 9.20 2.41 -12.99
CA ASN A 78 8.58 2.92 -14.22
C ASN A 78 8.60 1.92 -15.39
N ARG A 79 9.34 0.82 -15.26
CA ARG A 79 9.37 -0.27 -16.25
C ARG A 79 8.41 -1.40 -15.91
N LEU A 80 7.78 -1.37 -14.73
CA LEU A 80 6.81 -2.36 -14.32
C LEU A 80 5.45 -2.06 -14.93
N SER A 81 4.80 -3.08 -15.49
CA SER A 81 3.44 -2.97 -16.02
C SER A 81 2.37 -3.01 -14.93
N SER A 82 2.67 -3.54 -13.75
CA SER A 82 1.83 -3.50 -12.54
C SER A 82 2.70 -3.68 -11.30
N ILE A 83 2.46 -2.84 -10.29
CA ILE A 83 3.11 -2.94 -8.98
C ILE A 83 2.56 -4.16 -8.23
N GLN A 84 1.25 -4.44 -8.28
CA GLN A 84 0.66 -5.62 -7.65
C GLN A 84 1.27 -6.92 -8.18
N LYS A 85 1.43 -7.06 -9.50
CA LYS A 85 2.08 -8.25 -10.09
C LYS A 85 3.51 -8.40 -9.58
N ALA A 86 4.28 -7.31 -9.55
CA ALA A 86 5.65 -7.33 -9.04
C ALA A 86 5.70 -7.73 -7.55
N TYR A 87 4.77 -7.23 -6.74
CA TYR A 87 4.58 -7.64 -5.34
C TYR A 87 4.28 -9.15 -5.22
N ASN A 88 3.35 -9.66 -6.03
CA ASN A 88 3.00 -11.09 -6.07
C ASN A 88 4.14 -11.99 -6.56
N TYR A 89 5.08 -11.45 -7.35
CA TYR A 89 6.36 -12.10 -7.69
C TYR A 89 7.46 -11.88 -6.64
N ARG A 90 7.10 -11.43 -5.43
CA ARG A 90 8.00 -11.21 -4.29
C ARG A 90 9.14 -10.21 -4.56
N LYS A 91 8.96 -9.28 -5.50
CA LYS A 91 10.01 -8.29 -5.83
C LYS A 91 10.23 -7.22 -4.75
N PHE A 92 9.27 -7.05 -3.85
CA PHE A 92 9.31 -5.99 -2.84
C PHE A 92 9.41 -6.51 -1.41
N GLY A 93 9.55 -7.82 -1.18
CA GLY A 93 9.40 -8.38 0.17
C GLY A 93 7.97 -8.22 0.69
N ALA A 94 7.82 -8.08 2.01
CA ALA A 94 6.55 -7.87 2.71
C ALA A 94 5.43 -8.89 2.36
N PHE A 95 5.80 -10.04 1.81
CA PHE A 95 4.87 -11.09 1.43
C PHE A 95 4.76 -12.12 2.57
N PRO A 96 3.55 -12.60 2.92
CA PRO A 96 3.40 -13.56 4.02
C PRO A 96 4.21 -14.85 3.80
N ASN A 97 4.98 -15.25 4.81
CA ASN A 97 5.61 -16.56 4.86
C ASN A 97 4.71 -17.53 5.64
N ILE A 98 4.17 -18.53 4.93
CA ILE A 98 3.21 -19.50 5.47
C ILE A 98 3.90 -20.83 5.83
N ASP A 99 5.14 -21.02 5.39
CA ASP A 99 5.89 -22.28 5.55
C ASP A 99 6.72 -22.35 6.86
N LEU A 100 6.29 -21.59 7.89
CA LEU A 100 6.86 -21.65 9.25
C LEU A 100 6.18 -22.71 10.12
#